data_AF-A0A4Q3S7W8-F1
#
_entry.id   AF-A0A4Q3S7W8-F1
#
_cell.length_a   1.000
_cell.length_b   1.000
_cell.length_c   1.000
_cell.angle_alpha   90.00
_cell.angle_beta   90.00
_cell.angle_gamma   90.00
#
_symmetry.space_group_name_H-M   'P 1'
#
loop_
_entity.id
_entity.type
_entity.pdbx_description
1 polymer ?
#
loop_
_entity_poly.entity_id
_entity_poly.type
_entity_poly.pdbx_seq_one_letter_code
_entity_poly.pdbx_strand_id
1 'polypeptide(L)'
;MSEESKSGDTRNILRHEVREFFRFSKTERLWHIPLLAAICIGSPLLTGYFLGRLDFGILACIGGLVILYMPAGSLERRIITLMACSFGFVFSYAIGLVFSFNYWLAAPVIGLYAFAINMGTNFFRLAPPGNFFFIMLAAMSICMPFNLAEIPTKVGLIAFGTFFALLPAVIYSVYITRKTTSSTIPVVSVRKQNHVLISESAVIGLFTGLSLLTGHLFRLENPYWLPISSLAIMQGMNVAHVGRRSFHRISGTFAGMALAWLLLQLNLSPLGIC
;
A
#
# COMPACT_ATOMS: atom_id res chain seq x y z
N MET A 1 7.04 25.57 -44.63
CA MET A 1 8.16 24.65 -44.32
C MET A 1 8.45 24.60 -42.82
N SER A 2 7.40 24.48 -41.98
CA SER A 2 7.50 24.57 -40.51
C SER A 2 6.54 23.60 -39.77
N GLU A 3 5.63 22.92 -40.48
CA GLU A 3 4.69 21.96 -39.88
C GLU A 3 5.18 20.50 -39.90
N GLU A 4 6.00 20.10 -40.89
CA GLU A 4 6.52 18.72 -40.97
C GLU A 4 7.57 18.40 -39.88
N SER A 5 8.29 19.41 -39.36
CA SER A 5 9.32 19.20 -38.33
C SER A 5 8.75 18.91 -36.93
N LYS A 6 7.51 19.31 -36.62
CA LYS A 6 6.88 19.02 -35.31
C LYS A 6 6.32 17.61 -35.23
N SER A 7 5.84 17.06 -36.36
CA SER A 7 5.23 15.73 -36.43
C SER A 7 6.24 14.60 -36.22
N GLY A 8 7.48 14.78 -36.71
CA GLY A 8 8.56 13.81 -36.54
C GLY A 8 9.00 13.63 -35.07
N ASP A 9 8.94 14.70 -34.28
CA ASP A 9 9.33 14.70 -32.87
C ASP A 9 8.27 13.99 -32.00
N THR A 10 6.98 14.26 -32.25
CA THR A 10 5.88 13.61 -31.50
C THR A 10 5.86 12.10 -31.71
N ARG A 11 6.13 11.64 -32.94
CA ARG A 11 6.14 10.20 -33.27
C ARG A 11 7.31 9.47 -32.63
N ASN A 12 8.46 10.13 -32.48
CA ASN A 12 9.63 9.58 -31.79
C ASN A 12 9.41 9.56 -30.27
N ILE A 13 8.79 10.59 -29.69
CA ILE A 13 8.40 10.61 -28.27
C ILE A 13 7.42 9.49 -27.95
N LEU A 14 6.39 9.29 -28.79
CA LEU A 14 5.42 8.19 -28.64
C LEU A 14 6.10 6.82 -28.75
N ARG A 15 7.02 6.64 -29.71
CA ARG A 15 7.79 5.39 -29.85
C ARG A 15 8.67 5.15 -28.63
N HIS A 16 9.27 6.20 -28.07
CA HIS A 16 10.13 6.10 -26.91
C HIS A 16 9.32 5.75 -25.64
N GLU A 17 8.16 6.38 -25.45
CA GLU A 17 7.21 6.00 -24.39
C GLU A 17 6.79 4.54 -24.54
N VAL A 18 6.29 4.11 -25.71
CA VAL A 18 5.84 2.73 -25.97
C VAL A 18 6.96 1.70 -25.73
N ARG A 19 8.22 2.05 -26.07
CA ARG A 19 9.37 1.18 -25.82
C ARG A 19 9.73 1.10 -24.34
N GLU A 20 9.52 2.17 -23.58
CA GLU A 20 9.61 2.10 -22.12
C GLU A 20 8.42 1.40 -21.45
N PHE A 21 7.22 1.46 -22.02
CA PHE A 21 6.04 0.71 -21.56
C PHE A 21 6.33 -0.80 -21.51
N PHE A 22 7.08 -1.32 -22.49
CA PHE A 22 7.49 -2.73 -22.57
C PHE A 22 8.80 -3.05 -21.85
N ARG A 23 9.49 -2.05 -21.29
CA ARG A 23 10.75 -2.29 -20.59
C ARG A 23 10.45 -2.82 -19.18
N PHE A 24 10.36 -4.14 -19.08
CA PHE A 24 10.28 -4.83 -17.80
C PHE A 24 11.47 -4.40 -16.91
N SER A 25 11.15 -3.70 -15.83
CA SER A 25 12.12 -3.39 -14.78
C SER A 25 12.59 -4.71 -14.17
N LYS A 26 13.88 -5.04 -14.34
CA LYS A 26 14.51 -6.13 -13.60
C LYS A 26 14.38 -5.83 -12.11
N THR A 27 13.59 -6.63 -11.43
CA THR A 27 13.45 -6.55 -9.98
C THR A 27 14.60 -7.33 -9.36
N GLU A 28 15.69 -6.65 -9.01
CA GLU A 28 16.79 -7.21 -8.19
C GLU A 28 16.38 -7.35 -6.71
N ARG A 29 15.11 -7.73 -6.44
CA ARG A 29 14.71 -8.04 -5.07
C ARG A 29 15.09 -9.47 -4.78
N LEU A 30 15.82 -9.65 -3.69
CA LEU A 30 16.21 -10.96 -3.25
C LEU A 30 14.97 -11.83 -2.99
N TRP A 31 14.94 -13.03 -3.59
CA TRP A 31 13.81 -13.97 -3.59
C TRP A 31 13.24 -14.32 -2.21
N HIS A 32 14.05 -14.17 -1.16
CA HIS A 32 13.61 -14.41 0.21
C HIS A 32 12.65 -13.35 0.76
N ILE A 33 12.66 -12.10 0.27
CA ILE A 33 11.74 -11.06 0.78
C ILE A 33 10.28 -11.35 0.37
N PRO A 34 9.97 -11.68 -0.91
CA PRO A 34 8.63 -12.12 -1.30
C PRO A 34 8.17 -13.39 -0.58
N LEU A 35 9.06 -14.36 -0.37
CA LEU A 35 8.75 -15.58 0.35
C LEU A 35 8.39 -15.29 1.82
N LEU A 36 9.15 -14.41 2.47
CA LEU A 36 8.87 -13.97 3.83
C LEU A 36 7.52 -13.26 3.94
N ALA A 37 7.21 -12.39 2.97
CA ALA A 37 5.91 -11.73 2.90
C ALA A 37 4.77 -12.74 2.70
N ALA A 38 4.95 -13.74 1.84
CA ALA A 38 3.98 -14.81 1.63
C ALA A 38 3.72 -15.61 2.92
N ILE A 39 4.76 -15.89 3.71
CA ILE A 39 4.59 -16.56 5.01
C ILE A 39 3.84 -15.67 6.00
N CYS A 40 4.22 -14.39 6.13
CA CYS A 40 3.60 -13.45 7.06
C CYS A 40 2.11 -13.20 6.77
N ILE A 41 1.73 -13.19 5.49
CA ILE A 41 0.34 -12.94 5.06
C ILE A 41 -0.43 -14.26 4.96
N GLY A 42 0.21 -15.33 4.49
CA GLY A 42 -0.45 -16.62 4.27
C GLY A 42 -0.80 -17.34 5.57
N SER A 43 0.05 -17.28 6.60
CA SER A 43 -0.20 -18.05 7.82
C SER A 43 -1.38 -17.51 8.66
N PRO A 44 -1.61 -16.19 8.83
CA PRO A 44 -2.82 -15.72 9.51
C PRO A 44 -4.09 -16.02 8.69
N LEU A 45 -4.00 -16.01 7.35
CA LEU A 45 -5.14 -16.34 6.48
C LEU A 45 -5.55 -17.81 6.66
N LEU A 46 -4.56 -18.70 6.59
CA LEU A 46 -4.74 -20.13 6.73
C LEU A 46 -5.27 -20.49 8.12
N THR A 47 -4.77 -19.82 9.16
CA THR A 47 -5.25 -19.99 10.53
C THR A 47 -6.72 -19.54 10.65
N GLY A 48 -7.08 -18.39 10.06
CA GLY A 48 -8.47 -17.93 10.03
C GLY A 48 -9.41 -18.87 9.27
N TYR A 49 -8.92 -19.50 8.21
CA TYR A 49 -9.66 -20.54 7.47
C TYR A 49 -9.92 -21.78 8.34
N PHE A 50 -8.90 -22.34 8.98
CA PHE A 50 -9.06 -23.52 9.84
C PHE A 50 -9.97 -23.29 11.04
N LEU A 51 -10.03 -22.04 11.54
CA LEU A 51 -10.92 -21.64 12.63
C LEU A 51 -12.35 -21.34 12.16
N GLY A 52 -12.65 -21.47 10.87
CA GLY A 52 -13.97 -21.13 10.30
C GLY A 52 -14.30 -19.63 10.36
N ARG A 53 -13.31 -18.77 10.62
CA ARG A 53 -13.47 -17.31 10.76
C ARG A 53 -12.53 -16.57 9.81
N LEU A 54 -12.84 -16.65 8.52
CA LEU A 54 -12.09 -15.99 7.47
C LEU A 54 -11.98 -14.47 7.65
N ASP A 55 -13.02 -13.82 8.16
CA ASP A 55 -13.01 -12.37 8.44
C ASP A 55 -11.85 -11.97 9.35
N PHE A 56 -11.56 -12.81 10.36
CA PHE A 56 -10.48 -12.57 11.31
C PHE A 56 -9.12 -12.85 10.70
N GLY A 57 -9.03 -13.89 9.87
CA GLY A 57 -7.84 -14.19 9.08
C GLY A 57 -7.45 -13.01 8.19
N ILE A 58 -8.41 -12.47 7.43
CA ILE A 58 -8.18 -11.34 6.52
C ILE A 58 -7.66 -10.11 7.27
N LEU A 59 -8.26 -9.77 8.41
CA LEU A 59 -7.78 -8.65 9.23
C LEU A 59 -6.36 -8.86 9.74
N ALA A 60 -6.02 -10.06 10.21
CA ALA A 60 -4.66 -10.37 10.64
C ALA A 60 -3.66 -10.34 9.46
N CYS A 61 -4.06 -10.75 8.26
CA CYS A 61 -3.24 -10.68 7.05
C CYS A 61 -2.86 -9.25 6.67
N ILE A 62 -3.80 -8.32 6.79
CA ILE A 62 -3.55 -6.90 6.53
C ILE A 62 -2.48 -6.36 7.49
N GLY A 63 -2.50 -6.79 8.76
CA GLY A 63 -1.43 -6.50 9.71
C GLY A 63 -0.07 -7.09 9.29
N GLY A 64 -0.08 -8.27 8.68
CA GLY A 64 1.11 -8.95 8.16
C GLY A 64 1.87 -8.19 7.06
N LEU A 65 1.20 -7.27 6.36
CA LEU A 65 1.82 -6.42 5.32
C LEU A 65 2.93 -5.50 5.86
N VAL A 66 3.03 -5.32 7.19
CA VAL A 66 4.09 -4.53 7.83
C VAL A 66 5.49 -5.01 7.46
N ILE A 67 5.65 -6.31 7.15
CA ILE A 67 6.94 -6.89 6.73
C ILE A 67 7.54 -6.21 5.50
N LEU A 68 6.71 -5.60 4.65
CA LEU A 68 7.15 -4.85 3.46
C LEU A 68 7.91 -3.56 3.79
N TYR A 69 7.84 -3.10 5.04
CA TYR A 69 8.61 -1.96 5.55
C TYR A 69 10.00 -2.33 6.08
N MET A 70 10.41 -3.60 5.97
CA MET A 70 11.72 -4.04 6.44
C MET A 70 12.86 -3.30 5.70
N PRO A 71 13.68 -2.49 6.39
CA PRO A 71 14.77 -1.76 5.74
C PRO A 71 15.98 -2.67 5.44
N ALA A 72 16.74 -2.31 4.41
CA ALA A 72 18.07 -2.89 4.21
C ALA A 72 19.06 -2.24 5.20
N GLY A 73 19.68 -3.04 6.06
CA GLY A 73 20.63 -2.55 7.07
C GLY A 73 20.88 -3.53 8.21
N SER A 74 21.42 -3.01 9.31
CA SER A 74 21.69 -3.73 10.56
C SER A 74 20.42 -4.29 11.20
N LEU A 75 20.57 -5.35 11.99
CA LEU A 75 19.49 -6.03 12.70
C LEU A 75 18.68 -5.07 13.57
N GLU A 76 19.36 -4.20 14.33
CA GLU A 76 18.72 -3.22 15.21
C GLU A 76 17.82 -2.26 14.43
N ARG A 77 18.33 -1.69 13.33
CA ARG A 77 17.56 -0.76 12.50
C ARG A 77 16.32 -1.44 11.91
N ARG A 78 16.41 -2.71 11.52
CA ARG A 78 15.27 -3.47 11.00
C ARG A 78 14.17 -3.65 12.03
N ILE A 79 14.52 -4.15 13.21
CA ILE A 79 13.55 -4.45 14.26
C ILE A 79 12.91 -3.15 14.77
N ILE A 80 13.71 -2.11 15.05
CA ILE A 80 13.19 -0.82 15.52
C ILE A 80 12.23 -0.21 14.49
N THR A 81 12.60 -0.22 13.20
CA THR A 81 11.74 0.34 12.13
C THR A 81 10.46 -0.46 12.00
N LEU A 82 10.52 -1.80 12.03
CA LEU A 82 9.33 -2.65 11.94
C LEU A 82 8.40 -2.50 13.15
N MET A 83 8.95 -2.38 14.36
CA MET A 83 8.15 -2.10 15.55
C MET A 83 7.44 -0.74 15.45
N ALA A 84 8.16 0.31 15.03
CA ALA A 84 7.56 1.63 14.80
C ALA A 84 6.47 1.59 13.71
N CYS A 85 6.70 0.86 12.61
CA CYS A 85 5.70 0.68 11.56
C CYS A 85 4.49 -0.13 12.03
N SER A 86 4.69 -1.15 12.88
CA SER A 86 3.61 -1.96 13.46
C SER A 86 2.70 -1.10 14.33
N PHE A 87 3.28 -0.27 15.20
CA PHE A 87 2.52 0.71 15.98
C PHE A 87 1.76 1.67 15.07
N GLY A 88 2.43 2.18 14.03
CA GLY A 88 1.80 3.05 13.04
C GLY A 88 0.63 2.37 12.32
N PHE A 89 0.72 1.10 11.95
CA PHE A 89 -0.37 0.33 11.31
C PHE A 89 -1.58 0.21 12.23
N VAL A 90 -1.36 -0.21 13.47
CA VAL A 90 -2.42 -0.33 14.49
C VAL A 90 -3.09 1.02 14.73
N PHE A 91 -2.29 2.08 14.86
CA PHE A 91 -2.78 3.45 15.04
C PHE A 91 -3.58 3.96 13.83
N SER A 92 -3.08 3.72 12.62
CA SER A 92 -3.77 4.08 11.36
C SER A 92 -5.14 3.43 11.28
N TYR A 93 -5.19 2.13 11.60
CA TYR A 93 -6.40 1.35 11.55
C TYR A 93 -7.41 1.82 12.60
N ALA A 94 -6.95 2.06 13.84
CA ALA A 94 -7.77 2.55 14.94
C ALA A 94 -8.37 3.93 14.64
N ILE A 95 -7.59 4.87 14.10
CA ILE A 95 -8.11 6.18 13.68
C ILE A 95 -9.24 6.01 12.67
N GLY A 96 -9.03 5.23 11.60
CA GLY A 96 -10.09 5.07 10.60
C GLY A 96 -11.37 4.45 11.17
N LEU A 97 -11.28 3.47 12.08
CA LEU A 97 -12.47 2.91 12.75
C LEU A 97 -13.19 3.96 13.61
N VAL A 98 -12.45 4.76 14.39
CA VAL A 98 -13.02 5.79 15.26
C VAL A 98 -13.71 6.88 14.46
N PHE A 99 -13.32 7.15 13.21
CA PHE A 99 -13.97 8.18 12.38
C PHE A 99 -15.00 7.62 11.38
N SER A 100 -15.32 6.33 11.46
CA SER A 100 -16.28 5.67 10.54
C SER A 100 -17.77 6.02 10.79
N PHE A 101 -18.10 6.68 11.90
CA PHE A 101 -19.50 7.00 12.25
C PHE A 101 -20.24 7.87 11.22
N ASN A 102 -19.55 8.82 10.58
CA ASN A 102 -20.17 9.81 9.70
C ASN A 102 -19.38 9.97 8.40
N TYR A 103 -20.01 9.62 7.29
CA TYR A 103 -19.44 9.67 5.95
C TYR A 103 -19.01 11.08 5.51
N TRP A 104 -19.68 12.15 5.99
CA TRP A 104 -19.25 13.52 5.72
C TRP A 104 -17.98 13.90 6.47
N LEU A 105 -17.78 13.35 7.68
CA LEU A 105 -16.57 13.57 8.48
C LEU A 105 -15.42 12.65 8.04
N ALA A 106 -15.73 11.49 7.48
CA ALA A 106 -14.74 10.52 7.02
C ALA A 106 -13.81 11.10 5.93
N ALA A 107 -14.36 11.84 4.97
CA ALA A 107 -13.60 12.42 3.87
C ALA A 107 -12.53 13.47 4.30
N PRO A 108 -12.86 14.49 5.12
CA PRO A 108 -11.83 15.42 5.60
C PRO A 108 -10.85 14.73 6.55
N VAL A 109 -11.28 13.77 7.37
CA VAL A 109 -10.39 13.04 8.28
C VAL A 109 -9.35 12.23 7.49
N ILE A 110 -9.76 11.44 6.50
CA ILE A 110 -8.80 10.65 5.72
C ILE A 110 -7.83 11.55 4.94
N GLY A 111 -8.29 12.71 4.46
CA GLY A 111 -7.45 13.68 3.77
C GLY A 111 -6.40 14.32 4.67
N LEU A 112 -6.80 14.77 5.86
CA LEU A 112 -5.89 15.30 6.88
C LEU A 112 -4.92 14.22 7.38
N TYR A 113 -5.41 12.99 7.55
CA TYR A 113 -4.60 11.86 7.94
C TYR A 113 -3.54 11.52 6.89
N ALA A 114 -3.93 11.47 5.61
CA ALA A 114 -3.02 11.24 4.49
C ALA A 114 -1.96 12.35 4.38
N PHE A 115 -2.33 13.61 4.61
CA PHE A 115 -1.39 14.72 4.70
C PHE A 115 -0.35 14.47 5.82
N ALA A 116 -0.82 14.18 7.04
CA ALA A 116 0.03 13.98 8.21
C ALA A 116 0.99 12.79 8.04
N ILE A 117 0.49 11.66 7.51
CA ILE A 117 1.30 10.47 7.25
C ILE A 117 2.31 10.71 6.13
N ASN A 118 1.95 11.41 5.06
CA ASN A 118 2.92 11.74 4.02
C ASN A 118 4.06 12.59 4.59
N MET A 119 3.72 13.61 5.39
CA MET A 119 4.70 14.45 6.05
C MET A 119 5.58 13.65 7.02
N GLY A 120 4.98 12.81 7.87
CA GLY A 120 5.69 11.96 8.82
C GLY A 120 6.62 10.95 8.16
N THR A 121 6.14 10.23 7.14
CA THR A 121 6.95 9.23 6.43
C THR A 121 8.13 9.86 5.67
N ASN A 122 7.97 11.06 5.13
CA ASN A 122 9.08 11.83 4.55
C ASN A 122 10.04 12.35 5.64
N PHE A 123 9.53 12.78 6.79
CA PHE A 123 10.36 13.23 7.93
C PHE A 123 11.26 12.10 8.46
N PHE A 124 10.69 10.91 8.67
CA PHE A 124 11.42 9.71 9.09
C PHE A 124 12.18 9.00 7.95
N ARG A 125 12.07 9.52 6.71
CA ARG A 125 12.74 8.97 5.51
C ARG A 125 12.48 7.48 5.32
N LEU A 126 11.22 7.06 5.50
CA LEU A 126 10.83 5.67 5.31
C LEU A 126 11.08 5.24 3.87
N ALA A 127 11.64 4.04 3.71
CA ALA A 127 11.81 3.43 2.40
C ALA A 127 10.45 3.20 1.72
N PRO A 128 10.37 3.24 0.37
CA PRO A 128 9.15 2.87 -0.35
C PRO A 128 8.76 1.44 0.06
N PRO A 129 7.49 1.19 0.47
CA PRO A 129 6.23 1.85 0.06
C PRO A 129 5.80 3.12 0.82
N GLY A 130 6.59 3.63 1.78
CA GLY A 130 6.40 4.96 2.37
C GLY A 130 5.05 5.15 3.06
N ASN A 131 4.21 6.07 2.54
CA ASN A 131 2.89 6.39 3.10
C ASN A 131 1.77 5.39 2.73
N PHE A 132 1.99 4.48 1.77
CA PHE A 132 0.93 3.73 1.10
C PHE A 132 0.03 2.95 2.07
N PHE A 133 0.64 2.03 2.83
CA PHE A 133 -0.11 1.04 3.60
C PHE A 133 -0.78 1.69 4.80
N PHE A 134 -0.18 2.70 5.41
CA PHE A 134 -0.80 3.47 6.50
C PHE A 134 -2.12 4.13 6.05
N ILE A 135 -2.08 4.82 4.90
CA ILE A 135 -3.27 5.47 4.34
C ILE A 135 -4.29 4.42 3.87
N MET A 136 -3.82 3.33 3.28
CA MET A 136 -4.66 2.20 2.85
C MET A 136 -5.42 1.59 4.04
N LEU A 137 -4.75 1.30 5.16
CA LEU A 137 -5.36 0.76 6.36
C LEU A 137 -6.42 1.71 6.92
N ALA A 138 -6.12 3.01 6.98
CA ALA A 138 -7.07 4.02 7.45
C ALA A 138 -8.28 4.16 6.51
N ALA A 139 -8.07 4.12 5.18
CA ALA A 139 -9.15 4.19 4.20
C ALA A 139 -10.04 2.94 4.23
N MET A 140 -9.47 1.75 4.47
CA MET A 140 -10.25 0.52 4.63
C MET A 140 -11.08 0.56 5.91
N SER A 141 -10.50 0.96 7.05
CA SER A 141 -11.21 0.96 8.32
C SER A 141 -12.29 2.04 8.43
N ILE A 142 -12.09 3.21 7.81
CA ILE A 142 -13.09 4.29 7.81
C ILE A 142 -14.35 3.96 6.99
N CYS A 143 -14.28 2.94 6.14
CA CYS A 143 -15.42 2.47 5.35
C CYS A 143 -16.13 1.25 6.00
N MET A 144 -15.60 0.71 7.11
CA MET A 144 -16.21 -0.43 7.79
C MET A 144 -17.38 0.00 8.67
N PRO A 145 -18.44 -0.83 8.82
CA PRO A 145 -19.58 -0.51 9.65
C PRO A 145 -19.15 -0.22 11.09
N PHE A 146 -19.66 0.87 11.62
CA PHE A 146 -19.30 1.36 12.94
C PHE A 146 -19.97 0.52 14.05
N ASN A 147 -19.17 -0.16 14.87
CA ASN A 147 -19.64 -0.88 16.05
C ASN A 147 -18.63 -0.76 17.20
N LEU A 148 -19.00 -0.03 18.26
CA LEU A 148 -18.15 0.24 19.43
C LEU A 148 -17.58 -1.03 20.08
N ALA A 149 -18.39 -2.10 20.15
CA ALA A 149 -18.00 -3.33 20.82
C ALA A 149 -16.96 -4.13 20.03
N GLU A 150 -16.94 -3.99 18.70
CA GLU A 150 -16.02 -4.72 17.82
C GLU A 150 -14.71 -3.98 17.56
N ILE A 151 -14.61 -2.69 17.90
CA ILE A 151 -13.39 -1.90 17.68
C ILE A 151 -12.18 -2.57 18.34
N PRO A 152 -12.20 -2.95 19.63
CA PRO A 152 -11.04 -3.58 20.27
C PRO A 152 -10.67 -4.91 19.62
N THR A 153 -11.67 -5.69 19.17
CA THR A 153 -11.44 -6.96 18.49
C THR A 153 -10.76 -6.76 17.14
N LYS A 154 -11.26 -5.84 16.31
CA LYS A 154 -10.70 -5.57 14.97
C LYS A 154 -9.29 -4.98 15.06
N VAL A 155 -9.08 -4.03 15.98
CA VAL A 155 -7.76 -3.44 16.25
C VAL A 155 -6.81 -4.50 16.79
N GLY A 156 -7.28 -5.36 17.70
CA GLY A 156 -6.52 -6.47 18.26
C GLY A 156 -6.08 -7.50 17.21
N LEU A 157 -6.92 -7.80 16.22
CA LEU A 157 -6.58 -8.70 15.12
C LEU A 157 -5.49 -8.14 14.19
N ILE A 158 -5.57 -6.84 13.86
CA ILE A 158 -4.51 -6.15 13.11
C ILE A 158 -3.21 -6.15 13.91
N ALA A 159 -3.29 -5.83 15.21
CA ALA A 159 -2.13 -5.85 16.11
C ALA A 159 -1.50 -7.24 16.15
N PHE A 160 -2.31 -8.29 16.31
CA PHE A 160 -1.86 -9.68 16.28
C PHE A 160 -1.13 -10.01 14.97
N GLY A 161 -1.69 -9.62 13.82
CA GLY A 161 -1.05 -9.77 12.52
C GLY A 161 0.31 -9.06 12.42
N THR A 162 0.40 -7.82 12.89
CA THR A 162 1.65 -7.06 12.90
C THR A 162 2.71 -7.66 13.82
N PHE A 163 2.31 -8.13 15.02
CA PHE A 163 3.21 -8.79 15.96
C PHE A 163 3.68 -10.14 15.43
N PHE A 164 2.78 -10.90 14.80
CA PHE A 164 3.14 -12.16 14.16
C PHE A 164 4.20 -11.93 13.07
N ALA A 165 4.07 -10.89 12.25
CA ALA A 165 5.07 -10.56 11.22
C ALA A 165 6.47 -10.21 11.78
N LEU A 166 6.56 -9.78 13.05
CA LEU A 166 7.86 -9.55 13.70
C LEU A 166 8.64 -10.86 13.90
N LEU A 167 7.97 -12.00 14.11
CA LEU A 167 8.64 -13.28 14.34
C LEU A 167 9.46 -13.73 13.12
N PRO A 168 8.87 -13.86 11.90
CA PRO A 168 9.66 -14.14 10.70
C PRO A 168 10.69 -13.06 10.40
N ALA A 169 10.40 -11.78 10.70
CA ALA A 169 11.34 -10.68 10.48
C ALA A 169 12.61 -10.83 11.32
N VAL A 170 12.48 -11.21 12.60
CA VAL A 170 13.60 -11.45 13.51
C VAL A 170 14.39 -12.68 13.07
N ILE A 171 13.71 -13.79 12.78
CA ILE A 171 14.35 -15.03 12.30
C ILE A 171 15.17 -14.75 11.04
N TYR A 172 14.55 -14.08 10.06
CA TYR A 172 15.21 -13.68 8.82
C TYR A 172 16.39 -12.73 9.08
N SER A 173 16.20 -11.73 9.96
CA SER A 173 17.25 -10.76 10.29
C SER A 173 18.46 -11.42 10.96
N VAL A 174 18.27 -12.39 11.86
CA VAL A 174 19.35 -13.16 12.48
C VAL A 174 20.04 -14.06 11.43
N TYR A 175 19.27 -14.74 10.59
CA TYR A 175 19.81 -15.65 9.57
C TYR A 175 20.70 -14.93 8.55
N ILE A 176 20.27 -13.76 8.05
CA ILE A 176 21.00 -13.01 7.01
C ILE A 176 22.17 -12.20 7.60
N THR A 177 22.05 -11.69 8.84
CA THR A 177 23.13 -10.92 9.49
C THR A 177 24.37 -11.78 9.73
N ARG A 178 24.21 -13.10 9.87
CA ARG A 178 25.35 -14.04 9.94
C ARG A 178 26.12 -14.20 8.61
N LYS A 179 25.53 -13.81 7.47
CA LYS A 179 26.09 -14.05 6.13
C LYS A 179 26.55 -12.80 5.39
N THR A 180 26.22 -11.59 5.85
CA THR A 180 26.52 -10.37 5.09
C THR A 180 27.02 -9.26 6.01
N THR A 181 28.32 -8.97 5.91
CA THR A 181 28.95 -7.76 6.43
C THR A 181 28.25 -6.57 5.79
N SER A 182 27.54 -5.78 6.59
CA SER A 182 26.66 -4.71 6.11
C SER A 182 27.47 -3.64 5.37
N SER A 183 27.44 -3.64 4.03
CA SER A 183 27.69 -2.43 3.27
C SER A 183 26.50 -1.50 3.51
N THR A 184 26.67 -0.52 4.38
CA THR A 184 25.81 0.65 4.49
C THR A 184 25.81 1.35 3.14
N ILE A 185 24.89 1.00 2.24
CA ILE A 185 24.60 1.87 1.11
C ILE A 185 23.90 3.08 1.74
N PRO A 186 24.53 4.28 1.74
CA PRO A 186 23.85 5.46 2.22
C PRO A 186 22.67 5.66 1.29
N VAL A 187 21.45 5.50 1.81
CA VAL A 187 20.27 6.06 1.15
C VAL A 187 20.46 7.57 1.17
N VAL A 188 21.03 8.10 0.08
CA VAL A 188 21.11 9.52 -0.19
C VAL A 188 19.68 9.99 -0.45
N SER A 189 18.94 10.20 0.62
CA SER A 189 17.65 10.87 0.56
C SER A 189 17.95 12.36 0.43
N VAL A 190 17.83 12.91 -0.77
CA VAL A 190 17.83 14.36 -0.97
C VAL A 190 16.69 14.92 -0.13
N ARG A 191 17.01 15.75 0.86
CA ARG A 191 16.02 16.42 1.71
C ARG A 191 15.15 17.28 0.78
N LYS A 192 13.90 16.88 0.57
CA LYS A 192 12.93 17.73 -0.15
C LYS A 192 12.79 19.05 0.60
N GLN A 193 12.71 20.15 -0.16
CA GLN A 193 12.45 21.47 0.40
C GLN A 193 11.09 21.47 1.10
N ASN A 194 10.97 22.15 2.25
CA ASN A 194 9.76 22.11 3.07
C ASN A 194 8.49 22.51 2.29
N HIS A 195 8.57 23.51 1.40
CA HIS A 195 7.44 23.94 0.57
C HIS A 195 6.99 22.87 -0.43
N VAL A 196 7.93 22.13 -1.02
CA VAL A 196 7.65 21.01 -1.94
C VAL A 196 6.97 19.87 -1.17
N LEU A 197 7.45 19.58 0.04
CA LEU A 197 6.87 18.53 0.87
C LEU A 197 5.43 18.87 1.32
N ILE A 198 5.19 20.13 1.71
CA ILE A 198 3.86 20.57 2.14
C ILE A 198 2.89 20.53 0.96
N SER A 199 3.29 21.02 -0.21
CA SER A 199 2.44 20.98 -1.42
C SER A 199 2.15 19.55 -1.88
N GLU A 200 3.14 18.67 -1.90
CA GLU A 200 2.96 17.24 -2.21
C GLU A 200 2.01 16.56 -1.22
N SER A 201 2.20 16.80 0.08
CA SER A 201 1.30 16.27 1.13
C SER A 201 -0.11 16.81 0.99
N ALA A 202 -0.27 18.10 0.66
CA ALA A 202 -1.56 18.74 0.46
C ALA A 202 -2.30 18.14 -0.74
N VAL A 203 -1.61 17.89 -1.86
CA VAL A 203 -2.16 17.20 -3.02
C VAL A 203 -2.60 15.79 -2.63
N ILE A 204 -1.74 14.99 -1.99
CA ILE A 204 -2.09 13.63 -1.57
C ILE A 204 -3.31 13.63 -0.65
N GLY A 205 -3.33 14.51 0.36
CA GLY A 205 -4.45 14.62 1.30
C GLY A 205 -5.76 15.04 0.62
N LEU A 206 -5.72 16.09 -0.19
CA LEU A 206 -6.89 16.63 -0.87
C LEU A 206 -7.51 15.62 -1.82
N PHE A 207 -6.70 14.97 -2.68
CA PHE A 207 -7.22 13.99 -3.62
C PHE A 207 -7.69 12.70 -2.95
N THR A 208 -7.01 12.24 -1.88
CA THR A 208 -7.47 11.07 -1.12
C THR A 208 -8.83 11.35 -0.45
N GLY A 209 -8.99 12.52 0.16
CA GLY A 209 -10.26 12.94 0.76
C GLY A 209 -11.39 13.10 -0.26
N LEU A 210 -11.13 13.80 -1.37
CA LEU A 210 -12.10 13.96 -2.47
C LEU A 210 -12.47 12.61 -3.11
N SER A 211 -11.51 11.70 -3.24
CA SER A 211 -11.77 10.37 -3.79
C SER A 211 -12.67 9.54 -2.88
N LEU A 212 -12.54 9.66 -1.55
CA LEU A 212 -13.46 9.00 -0.63
C LEU A 212 -14.84 9.67 -0.66
N LEU A 213 -14.89 11.01 -0.67
CA LEU A 213 -16.14 11.77 -0.73
C LEU A 213 -16.96 11.42 -1.97
N THR A 214 -16.32 11.36 -3.13
CA THR A 214 -16.97 10.94 -4.38
C THR A 214 -17.51 9.51 -4.26
N GLY A 215 -16.74 8.57 -3.69
CA GLY A 215 -17.23 7.21 -3.46
C GLY A 215 -18.49 7.13 -2.59
N HIS A 216 -18.59 7.98 -1.56
CA HIS A 216 -19.78 8.07 -0.72
C HIS A 216 -20.95 8.77 -1.44
N LEU A 217 -20.70 9.81 -2.23
CA LEU A 217 -21.74 10.51 -3.02
C LEU A 217 -22.39 9.57 -4.05
N PHE A 218 -21.60 8.72 -4.70
CA PHE A 218 -22.10 7.71 -5.65
C PHE A 218 -22.69 6.46 -4.97
N ARG A 219 -22.75 6.41 -3.63
CA ARG A 219 -23.24 5.26 -2.84
C ARG A 219 -22.62 3.92 -3.26
N LEU A 220 -21.31 3.92 -3.52
CA LEU A 220 -20.59 2.69 -3.86
C LEU A 220 -20.55 1.75 -2.65
N GLU A 221 -20.66 0.45 -2.90
CA GLU A 221 -20.62 -0.59 -1.85
C GLU A 221 -19.27 -0.64 -1.13
N ASN A 222 -18.17 -0.41 -1.87
CA ASN A 222 -16.80 -0.51 -1.35
C ASN A 222 -15.98 0.76 -1.68
N PRO A 223 -16.26 1.90 -1.02
CA PRO A 223 -15.68 3.18 -1.40
C PRO A 223 -14.18 3.31 -1.09
N TYR A 224 -13.61 2.44 -0.24
CA TYR A 224 -12.18 2.48 0.11
C TYR A 224 -11.23 2.22 -1.07
N TRP A 225 -11.67 1.54 -2.13
CA TRP A 225 -10.84 1.28 -3.30
C TRP A 225 -10.49 2.55 -4.09
N LEU A 226 -11.35 3.57 -4.05
CA LEU A 226 -11.16 4.85 -4.72
C LEU A 226 -9.93 5.62 -4.18
N PRO A 227 -9.84 5.94 -2.87
CA PRO A 227 -8.69 6.63 -2.29
C PRO A 227 -7.40 5.81 -2.38
N ILE A 228 -7.47 4.47 -2.24
CA ILE A 228 -6.32 3.59 -2.50
C ILE A 228 -5.89 3.71 -3.95
N SER A 229 -6.85 3.92 -4.85
CA SER A 229 -6.57 4.06 -6.27
C SER A 229 -5.87 5.34 -6.65
N SER A 230 -6.39 6.47 -6.16
CA SER A 230 -5.74 7.77 -6.32
C SER A 230 -4.35 7.77 -5.71
N LEU A 231 -4.18 7.20 -4.51
CA LEU A 231 -2.90 7.15 -3.82
C LEU A 231 -1.85 6.38 -4.62
N ALA A 232 -2.16 5.18 -5.14
CA ALA A 232 -1.18 4.38 -5.87
C ALA A 232 -0.72 5.03 -7.18
N ILE A 233 -1.61 5.80 -7.82
CA ILE A 233 -1.29 6.60 -9.02
C ILE A 233 -0.32 7.73 -8.65
N MET A 234 -0.57 8.42 -7.52
CA MET A 234 0.25 9.54 -7.04
C MET A 234 1.66 9.15 -6.56
N GLN A 235 1.91 7.86 -6.30
CA GLN A 235 3.25 7.39 -5.94
C GLN A 235 4.26 7.39 -7.10
N GLY A 236 3.90 7.91 -8.28
CA GLY A 236 4.81 8.09 -9.41
C GLY A 236 5.69 9.34 -9.24
N MET A 237 7.00 9.22 -9.44
CA MET A 237 7.95 10.33 -9.30
C MET A 237 7.85 11.40 -10.41
N ASN A 238 7.15 11.10 -11.52
CA ASN A 238 7.01 11.99 -12.67
C ASN A 238 5.62 11.87 -13.31
N VAL A 239 5.09 12.93 -13.93
CA VAL A 239 3.75 12.98 -14.53
C VAL A 239 3.57 11.90 -15.61
N ALA A 240 4.58 11.68 -16.45
CA ALA A 240 4.56 10.58 -17.44
C ALA A 240 4.51 9.19 -16.77
N HIS A 241 5.23 9.00 -15.66
CA HIS A 241 5.17 7.75 -14.88
C HIS A 241 3.81 7.57 -14.18
N VAL A 242 3.19 8.66 -13.72
CA VAL A 242 1.84 8.66 -13.15
C VAL A 242 0.82 8.23 -14.22
N GLY A 243 0.88 8.83 -15.41
CA GLY A 243 0.03 8.46 -16.56
C GLY A 243 0.18 6.99 -16.95
N ARG A 244 1.42 6.50 -17.04
CA ARG A 244 1.71 5.09 -17.33
C ARG A 244 1.13 4.13 -16.28
N ARG A 245 1.23 4.47 -14.98
CA ARG A 245 0.63 3.67 -13.91
C ARG A 245 -0.89 3.66 -13.97
N SER A 246 -1.53 4.79 -14.25
CA SER A 246 -2.98 4.85 -14.46
C SER A 246 -3.42 3.94 -15.59
N PHE A 247 -2.73 3.98 -16.73
CA PHE A 247 -3.03 3.11 -17.87
C PHE A 247 -2.83 1.62 -17.55
N HIS A 248 -1.71 1.26 -16.90
CA HIS A 248 -1.46 -0.12 -16.46
C HIS A 248 -2.50 -0.60 -15.47
N ARG A 249 -2.97 0.28 -14.56
CA ARG A 249 -4.00 -0.07 -13.59
C ARG A 249 -5.34 -0.32 -14.25
N ILE A 250 -5.78 0.58 -15.14
CA ILE A 250 -7.02 0.42 -15.89
C ILE A 250 -6.99 -0.90 -16.68
N SER A 251 -5.90 -1.12 -17.42
CA SER A 251 -5.70 -2.35 -18.21
C SER A 251 -5.67 -3.59 -17.32
N GLY A 252 -4.99 -3.52 -16.17
CA GLY A 252 -4.92 -4.59 -15.19
C GLY A 252 -6.28 -4.90 -14.55
N THR A 253 -7.12 -3.89 -14.29
CA THR A 253 -8.49 -4.10 -13.80
C THR A 253 -9.36 -4.76 -14.85
N PHE A 254 -9.28 -4.34 -16.12
CA PHE A 254 -10.00 -5.03 -17.21
C PHE A 254 -9.55 -6.47 -17.39
N ALA A 255 -8.24 -6.73 -17.40
CA ALA A 255 -7.70 -8.08 -17.49
C ALA A 255 -8.08 -8.93 -16.27
N GLY A 256 -8.03 -8.35 -15.06
CA GLY A 256 -8.43 -9.01 -13.82
C GLY A 256 -9.92 -9.35 -13.78
N MET A 257 -10.79 -8.45 -14.24
CA MET A 257 -12.23 -8.72 -14.38
C MET A 257 -12.49 -9.83 -15.41
N ALA A 258 -11.79 -9.83 -16.54
CA ALA A 258 -11.92 -10.88 -17.54
C ALA A 258 -11.46 -12.25 -16.99
N LEU A 259 -10.35 -12.28 -16.25
CA LEU A 259 -9.87 -13.49 -15.59
C LEU A 259 -10.83 -13.98 -14.50
N ALA A 260 -11.31 -13.08 -13.64
CA ALA A 260 -12.27 -13.39 -12.58
C ALA A 260 -13.58 -13.93 -13.18
N TRP A 261 -14.06 -13.32 -14.27
CA TRP A 261 -15.22 -13.82 -15.00
C TRP A 261 -15.01 -15.24 -15.53
N LEU A 262 -13.83 -15.54 -16.05
CA LEU A 262 -13.48 -16.89 -16.52
C LEU A 262 -13.35 -17.90 -15.38
N LEU A 263 -12.75 -17.52 -14.25
CA LEU A 263 -12.61 -18.38 -13.06
C LEU A 263 -13.97 -18.68 -12.40
N LEU A 264 -14.88 -17.71 -12.35
CA LEU A 264 -16.22 -17.89 -11.79
C LEU A 264 -17.08 -18.85 -12.64
N GLN A 265 -16.84 -18.94 -13.95
CA GLN A 265 -17.50 -19.93 -14.80
C GLN A 265 -17.08 -21.38 -14.45
N LEU A 266 -15.93 -21.57 -13.81
CA LEU A 266 -15.38 -22.89 -13.49
C LEU A 266 -15.94 -23.50 -12.19
N ASN A 267 -16.91 -22.85 -11.51
CA ASN A 267 -17.52 -23.32 -10.24
C ASN A 267 -16.47 -23.85 -9.24
N LEU A 268 -15.36 -23.14 -9.11
CA LEU A 268 -14.26 -23.55 -8.26
C LEU A 268 -14.65 -23.45 -6.78
N SER A 269 -14.36 -24.50 -6.01
CA SER A 269 -14.46 -24.46 -4.55
C SER A 269 -13.61 -23.31 -3.98
N PRO A 270 -13.89 -22.79 -2.76
CA PRO A 270 -13.15 -21.65 -2.17
C PRO A 270 -11.62 -21.80 -2.16
N LEU A 271 -11.12 -23.05 -2.17
CA LEU A 271 -9.69 -23.40 -2.25
C LEU A 271 -9.07 -23.27 -3.64
N GLY A 272 -9.87 -23.27 -4.72
CA GLY A 272 -9.38 -23.13 -6.10
C GLY A 272 -9.17 -21.67 -6.53
N ILE A 273 -9.58 -20.71 -5.70
CA ILE A 273 -9.57 -19.27 -5.99
C ILE A 273 -8.46 -18.54 -5.19
N CYS A 274 -8.00 -19.10 -4.07
CA CYS A 274 -6.87 -18.60 -3.28
C CYS A 274 -5.52 -19.03 -3.86
#